data_AF-A0A523I8R6-F1
#
_entry.id   AF-A0A523I8R6-F1
#
_cell.length_a   1.000
_cell.length_b   1.000
_cell.length_c   1.000
_cell.angle_alpha   90.00
_cell.angle_beta   90.00
_cell.angle_gamma   90.00
#
_symmetry.space_group_name_H-M   'P 1'
#
loop_
_entity.id
_entity.type
_entity.pdbx_description
1 polymer ?
#
loop_
_entity_poly.entity_id
_entity_poly.type
_entity_poly.pdbx_seq_one_letter_code
_entity_poly.pdbx_strand_id
1 'polypeptide(L)'
;MCKPRGIRLVLVNPVHTKRVKEIRDNSPNKTDKKDRGVIADIIQLGCVLNVIAPKGEAAELRQLIHARERAIGARNALLNQLHAFAYKIFPEFNQIFKYLQGKNGAIYLEASHQAGRYCRAQ
;
A
#
# COMPACT_ATOMS: atom_id res chain seq x y z
N MET A 1 -0.47 17.09 -1.28
CA MET A 1 -0.65 17.35 -2.73
C MET A 1 -0.05 18.71 -3.06
N CYS A 2 0.95 18.76 -3.93
CA CYS A 2 1.66 19.99 -4.27
C CYS A 2 0.71 20.96 -5.00
N LYS A 3 0.44 22.13 -4.39
CA LYS A 3 -0.24 23.24 -5.08
C LYS A 3 0.68 23.74 -6.22
N PRO A 4 0.17 23.93 -7.45
CA PRO A 4 1.01 24.40 -8.54
C PRO A 4 1.37 25.87 -8.30
N ARG A 5 2.66 26.11 -8.06
CA ARG A 5 3.27 27.45 -8.12
C ARG A 5 3.51 27.81 -9.59
N GLY A 6 2.45 28.01 -10.36
CA GLY A 6 2.52 28.39 -11.79
C GLY A 6 3.06 27.32 -12.76
N ILE A 7 3.37 26.11 -12.31
CA ILE A 7 3.90 25.02 -13.14
C ILE A 7 2.75 24.16 -13.67
N ARG A 8 2.71 23.92 -14.98
CA ARG A 8 1.74 23.00 -15.62
C ARG A 8 2.13 21.56 -15.31
N LEU A 9 1.25 20.85 -14.61
CA LEU A 9 1.43 19.42 -14.34
C LEU A 9 0.94 18.62 -15.54
N VAL A 10 1.77 17.70 -16.01
CA VAL A 10 1.47 16.79 -17.12
C VAL A 10 1.81 15.35 -16.73
N LEU A 11 1.05 14.39 -17.26
CA LEU A 11 1.31 12.96 -17.11
C LEU A 11 1.88 12.41 -18.41
N VAL A 12 2.94 11.61 -18.29
CA VAL A 12 3.51 10.87 -19.41
C VAL A 12 3.13 9.40 -19.25
N ASN A 13 2.63 8.79 -20.32
CA ASN A 13 2.33 7.36 -20.32
C ASN A 13 3.65 6.55 -20.29
N PRO A 14 3.84 5.65 -19.31
CA PRO A 14 5.02 4.79 -19.21
C PRO A 14 5.32 3.97 -20.46
N VAL A 15 4.29 3.60 -21.24
CA VAL A 15 4.46 2.86 -22.49
C VAL A 15 5.20 3.67 -23.54
N HIS A 16 4.87 4.96 -23.68
CA HIS A 16 5.57 5.85 -24.61
C HIS A 16 7.00 6.11 -24.15
N THR A 17 7.22 6.26 -22.84
CA THR A 17 8.56 6.44 -22.28
C THR A 17 9.46 5.24 -22.58
N LYS A 18 8.96 4.01 -22.45
CA LYS A 18 9.72 2.80 -22.77
C LYS A 18 10.07 2.70 -24.26
N ARG A 19 9.09 2.89 -25.16
CA ARG A 19 9.32 2.81 -26.60
C ARG A 19 10.29 3.88 -27.11
N VAL A 20 10.15 5.13 -26.63
CA VAL A 20 11.07 6.21 -27.04
C VAL A 20 12.47 5.96 -26.48
N LYS A 21 12.57 5.38 -25.28
CA LYS A 21 13.86 4.98 -24.71
C LYS A 21 14.56 3.93 -25.56
N GLU A 22 13.84 2.92 -26.06
CA GLU A 22 14.40 1.89 -26.96
C GLU A 22 14.92 2.48 -28.28
N ILE A 23 14.27 3.50 -28.81
CA ILE A 23 14.70 4.17 -30.06
C ILE A 23 15.92 5.07 -29.81
N ARG A 24 15.93 5.78 -28.68
CA ARG A 24 16.94 6.80 -28.38
C ARG A 24 18.23 6.25 -27.77
N ASP A 25 18.15 5.09 -27.10
CA ASP A 25 19.24 4.52 -26.32
C ASP A 25 19.52 3.09 -26.77
N ASN A 26 20.59 2.89 -27.54
CA ASN A 26 21.04 1.56 -27.96
C ASN A 26 21.88 0.85 -26.89
N SER A 27 21.94 1.40 -25.67
CA SER A 27 22.69 0.85 -24.54
C SER A 27 21.72 0.36 -23.45
N PRO A 28 21.86 -0.88 -22.96
CA PRO A 28 20.92 -1.49 -22.00
C PRO A 28 20.97 -0.88 -20.59
N ASN A 29 21.82 0.12 -20.35
CA ASN A 29 22.02 0.70 -19.01
C ASN A 29 20.86 1.61 -18.60
N LYS A 30 20.04 1.13 -17.67
CA LYS A 30 18.97 1.87 -17.01
C LYS A 30 19.58 2.93 -16.06
N THR A 31 19.61 4.18 -16.50
CA THR A 31 20.06 5.32 -15.68
C THR A 31 18.97 6.38 -15.65
N ASP A 32 18.58 6.88 -14.46
CA ASP A 32 17.55 7.92 -14.31
C ASP A 32 17.87 9.21 -15.09
N LYS A 33 19.16 9.47 -15.33
CA LYS A 33 19.64 10.58 -16.18
C LYS A 33 19.10 10.49 -17.61
N LYS A 34 19.01 9.28 -18.16
CA LYS A 34 18.49 9.05 -19.52
C LYS A 34 16.97 9.18 -19.56
N ASP A 35 16.29 8.69 -18.52
CA ASP A 35 14.83 8.76 -18.41
C ASP A 35 14.32 10.20 -18.35
N ARG A 36 15.04 11.11 -17.66
CA ARG A 36 14.71 12.55 -17.67
C ARG A 36 14.75 13.16 -19.07
N GLY A 37 15.75 12.79 -19.88
CA GLY A 37 15.86 13.29 -21.26
C GLY A 37 14.74 12.77 -22.16
N VAL A 38 14.42 11.48 -22.07
CA VAL A 38 13.32 10.86 -22.83
C VAL A 38 11.97 11.48 -22.44
N ILE A 39 11.74 11.70 -21.14
CA ILE A 39 10.53 12.36 -20.65
C ILE A 39 10.44 13.81 -21.16
N ALA A 40 11.55 14.55 -21.15
CA ALA A 40 11.59 15.92 -21.68
C ALA A 40 11.24 15.99 -23.17
N ASP A 41 11.79 15.08 -23.97
CA ASP A 41 11.49 14.99 -25.40
C ASP A 41 9.99 14.69 -25.64
N ILE A 42 9.42 13.73 -24.90
CA ILE A 42 7.98 13.39 -24.99
C ILE A 42 7.09 14.58 -24.59
N ILE A 43 7.50 15.34 -23.56
CA ILE A 43 6.80 16.56 -23.15
C ILE A 43 6.88 17.63 -24.23
N GLN A 44 8.06 17.84 -24.82
CA GLN A 44 8.27 18.81 -25.90
C GLN A 44 7.46 18.47 -27.15
N LEU A 45 7.31 17.18 -27.47
CA LEU A 45 6.46 16.70 -28.57
C LEU A 45 4.95 16.82 -28.28
N GLY A 46 4.55 17.18 -27.06
CA GLY A 46 3.13 17.32 -26.68
C GLY A 46 2.42 15.98 -26.48
N CYS A 47 3.15 14.85 -26.43
CA CYS A 47 2.61 13.52 -26.18
C CYS A 47 2.35 13.31 -24.67
N VAL A 48 1.55 14.21 -24.10
CA VAL A 48 1.28 14.28 -22.66
C VAL A 48 -0.20 14.31 -22.37
N LEU A 49 -0.57 13.73 -21.23
CA LEU A 49 -1.93 13.75 -20.71
C LEU A 49 -2.07 14.87 -19.68
N ASN A 50 -3.17 15.60 -19.75
CA ASN A 50 -3.47 16.61 -18.74
C ASN A 50 -3.85 15.96 -17.43
N VAL A 51 -3.25 16.43 -16.33
CA VAL A 51 -3.58 15.92 -15.01
C VAL A 51 -4.86 16.57 -14.53
N ILE A 52 -5.93 15.78 -14.49
CA ILE A 52 -7.16 16.17 -13.80
C ILE A 52 -6.93 15.94 -12.31
N ALA A 53 -6.35 16.94 -11.65
CA ALA A 53 -6.33 16.97 -10.20
C ALA A 53 -7.76 17.23 -9.71
N PRO A 54 -8.38 16.31 -8.96
CA PRO A 54 -9.73 16.53 -8.45
C PRO A 54 -9.70 17.75 -7.52
N LYS A 55 -10.74 18.58 -7.61
CA LYS A 55 -10.94 19.76 -6.78
C LYS A 55 -12.29 19.65 -6.07
N GLY A 56 -12.44 20.34 -4.95
CA GLY A 56 -13.67 20.31 -4.16
C GLY A 56 -14.01 18.92 -3.64
N GLU A 57 -15.30 18.57 -3.67
CA GLU A 57 -15.85 17.32 -3.13
C GLU A 57 -15.15 16.05 -3.68
N ALA A 58 -14.82 16.03 -4.98
CA ALA A 58 -14.13 14.90 -5.59
C ALA A 58 -12.73 14.66 -4.99
N ALA A 59 -12.05 15.72 -4.52
CA ALA A 59 -10.76 15.61 -3.86
C ALA A 59 -10.91 15.03 -2.45
N GLU A 60 -11.94 15.46 -1.74
CA GLU A 60 -12.27 14.98 -0.40
C GLU A 60 -12.66 13.49 -0.43
N LEU A 61 -13.53 13.08 -1.36
CA LEU A 61 -13.88 11.68 -1.56
C LEU A 61 -12.63 10.82 -1.81
N ARG A 62 -11.68 11.30 -2.65
CA ARG A 62 -10.42 10.59 -2.88
C ARG A 62 -9.58 10.48 -1.60
N GLN A 63 -9.52 11.54 -0.78
CA GLN A 63 -8.81 11.49 0.50
C GLN A 63 -9.45 10.50 1.48
N LEU A 64 -10.78 10.43 1.54
CA LEU A 64 -11.51 9.48 2.39
C LEU A 64 -11.28 8.04 1.94
N ILE A 65 -11.30 7.76 0.63
CA ILE A 65 -10.98 6.44 0.10
C ILE A 65 -9.56 6.02 0.51
N HIS A 66 -8.56 6.90 0.34
CA HIS A 66 -7.20 6.61 0.77
C HIS A 66 -7.07 6.43 2.28
N ALA A 67 -7.81 7.20 3.09
CA ALA A 67 -7.84 7.02 4.54
C ALA A 67 -8.41 5.64 4.92
N ARG A 68 -9.48 5.21 4.25
CA ARG A 68 -10.07 3.87 4.42
C ARG A 68 -9.09 2.77 4.04
N GLU A 69 -8.40 2.88 2.90
CA GLU A 69 -7.39 1.91 2.47
C GLU A 69 -6.27 1.76 3.50
N ARG A 70 -5.76 2.88 4.03
CA ARG A 70 -4.76 2.87 5.11
C ARG A 70 -5.29 2.20 6.38
N ALA A 71 -6.52 2.50 6.78
CA ALA A 71 -7.14 1.89 7.97
C ALA A 71 -7.31 0.38 7.81
N ILE A 72 -7.71 -0.10 6.63
CA ILE A 72 -7.82 -1.53 6.33
C ILE A 72 -6.44 -2.20 6.37
N GLY A 73 -5.42 -1.57 5.79
CA GLY A 73 -4.03 -2.06 5.85
C GLY A 73 -3.52 -2.19 7.29
N ALA A 74 -3.74 -1.17 8.12
CA ALA A 74 -3.38 -1.18 9.53
C ALA A 74 -4.11 -2.28 10.31
N ARG A 75 -5.43 -2.44 10.09
CA ARG A 75 -6.21 -3.51 10.70
C ARG A 75 -5.65 -4.89 10.33
N ASN A 76 -5.37 -5.12 9.06
CA ASN A 76 -4.83 -6.41 8.60
C ASN A 76 -3.44 -6.68 9.19
N ALA A 77 -2.59 -5.66 9.31
CA ALA A 77 -1.29 -5.79 9.95
C ALA A 77 -1.42 -6.20 11.43
N LEU A 78 -2.32 -5.55 12.19
CA LEU A 78 -2.58 -5.90 13.58
C LEU A 78 -3.13 -7.31 13.74
N LEU A 79 -4.05 -7.72 12.87
CA LEU A 79 -4.59 -9.08 12.87
C LEU A 79 -3.52 -10.12 12.60
N ASN A 80 -2.63 -9.86 11.64
CA ASN A 80 -1.51 -10.76 11.34
C ASN A 80 -0.53 -10.85 12.53
N GLN A 81 -0.29 -9.75 13.24
CA GLN A 81 0.50 -9.77 14.48
C GLN A 81 -0.17 -10.60 15.57
N LEU A 82 -1.48 -10.44 15.78
CA LEU A 82 -2.24 -11.26 16.73
C LEU A 82 -2.19 -12.74 16.37
N HIS A 83 -2.34 -13.09 15.08
CA HIS A 83 -2.21 -14.46 14.61
C HIS A 83 -0.82 -15.02 14.90
N ALA A 84 0.24 -14.24 14.66
CA ALA A 84 1.62 -14.65 14.95
C ALA A 84 1.86 -14.86 16.44
N PHE A 85 1.33 -13.99 17.31
CA PHE A 85 1.39 -14.18 18.76
C PHE A 85 0.62 -15.40 19.23
N ALA A 86 -0.61 -15.59 18.74
CA ALA A 86 -1.44 -16.74 19.07
C ALA A 86 -0.74 -18.05 18.68
N TYR A 87 -0.13 -18.12 17.49
CA TYR A 87 0.63 -19.28 17.05
C TYR A 87 1.83 -19.59 17.96
N LYS A 88 2.53 -18.55 18.45
CA LYS A 88 3.70 -18.72 19.33
C LYS A 88 3.32 -19.27 20.71
N ILE A 89 2.16 -18.88 21.26
CA ILE A 89 1.74 -19.28 22.61
C ILE A 89 0.90 -20.56 22.56
N PHE A 90 0.08 -20.74 21.53
CA PHE A 90 -0.88 -21.83 21.39
C PHE A 90 -0.88 -22.37 19.94
N PRO A 91 0.09 -23.22 19.57
CA PRO A 91 0.18 -23.75 18.21
C PRO A 91 -1.03 -24.60 17.78
N GLU A 92 -1.75 -25.20 18.74
CA GLU A 92 -2.97 -26.00 18.50
C GLU A 92 -4.20 -25.14 18.13
N PHE A 93 -4.15 -23.83 18.40
CA PHE A 93 -5.28 -22.92 18.21
C PHE A 93 -5.78 -22.89 16.75
N ASN A 94 -4.86 -22.99 15.80
CA ASN A 94 -5.18 -22.91 14.37
C ASN A 94 -5.90 -24.17 13.84
N GLN A 95 -5.82 -25.29 14.56
CA GLN A 95 -6.55 -26.52 14.21
C GLN A 95 -8.01 -26.46 14.66
N ILE A 96 -8.27 -25.74 15.75
CA ILE A 96 -9.58 -25.69 16.41
C ILE A 96 -10.42 -24.50 15.90
N PHE A 97 -9.77 -23.37 15.60
CA PHE A 97 -10.46 -22.15 15.18
C PHE A 97 -10.02 -21.66 13.80
N LYS A 98 -10.99 -21.55 12.89
CA LYS A 98 -10.77 -21.04 11.52
C LYS A 98 -10.56 -19.52 11.45
N TYR A 99 -11.05 -18.77 12.45
CA TYR A 99 -10.93 -17.31 12.51
C TYR A 99 -10.70 -16.83 13.95
N LEU A 100 -9.61 -16.10 14.19
CA LEU A 100 -9.32 -15.49 15.49
C LEU A 100 -10.37 -14.46 15.92
N GLN A 101 -11.03 -13.80 14.96
CA GLN A 101 -12.06 -12.78 15.21
C GLN A 101 -13.45 -13.37 15.51
N GLY A 102 -13.61 -14.70 15.49
CA GLY A 102 -14.86 -15.32 15.91
C GLY A 102 -15.07 -15.15 17.42
N LYS A 103 -16.31 -14.93 17.86
CA LYS A 103 -16.68 -14.79 19.28
C LYS A 103 -16.05 -15.88 20.15
N ASN A 104 -16.03 -17.11 19.64
CA ASN A 104 -15.53 -18.29 20.36
C ASN A 104 -13.99 -18.31 20.48
N GLY A 105 -13.27 -17.80 19.46
CA GLY A 105 -11.80 -17.77 19.47
C GLY A 105 -11.25 -16.73 20.45
N ALA A 106 -11.90 -15.57 20.55
CA ALA A 106 -11.54 -14.53 21.53
C ALA A 106 -11.72 -15.02 22.97
N ILE A 107 -12.88 -15.64 23.28
CA ILE A 107 -13.18 -16.18 24.61
C ILE A 107 -12.18 -17.27 25.02
N TYR A 108 -11.80 -18.15 24.09
CA TYR A 108 -10.81 -19.20 24.37
C TYR A 108 -9.43 -18.63 24.72
N LEU A 109 -8.97 -17.60 23.99
CA LEU A 109 -7.69 -16.93 24.26
C LEU A 109 -7.70 -16.21 25.61
N GLU A 110 -8.82 -15.58 25.99
CA GLU A 110 -8.97 -14.95 27.30
C GLU A 110 -8.92 -15.98 28.45
N ALA A 111 -9.64 -17.09 28.29
CA ALA A 111 -9.67 -18.16 29.28
C ALA A 111 -8.29 -18.85 29.45
N SER A 112 -7.62 -19.14 28.34
CA SER A 112 -6.30 -19.80 28.37
C SER A 112 -5.18 -18.87 28.89
N HIS A 113 -5.29 -17.56 28.67
CA HIS A 113 -4.41 -16.58 29.30
C HIS A 113 -4.64 -16.45 30.81
N GLN A 114 -5.89 -16.54 31.31
CA GLN A 114 -6.16 -16.58 32.74
C GLN A 114 -5.62 -17.85 33.40
N ALA A 115 -5.80 -19.01 32.77
CA ALA A 115 -5.25 -20.28 33.25
C ALA A 115 -3.71 -20.29 33.28
N GLY A 116 -3.06 -19.72 32.26
CA GLY A 116 -1.59 -19.62 32.20
C GLY A 116 -0.97 -18.68 33.25
N ARG A 117 -1.72 -17.68 33.76
CA ARG A 117 -1.29 -16.83 34.87
C ARG A 117 -1.36 -17.55 36.22
N TYR A 118 -2.33 -18.43 36.42
CA TYR A 118 -2.46 -19.23 37.64
C TYR A 118 -1.34 -20.28 37.77
N CYS A 119 -0.95 -20.95 36.68
CA CYS A 119 0.16 -21.93 36.71
C CYS A 119 1.57 -21.31 36.86
N ARG A 120 1.75 -20.01 36.66
CA ARG A 120 3.04 -19.33 36.89
C ARG A 120 3.15 -18.64 38.25
N ALA A 121 2.07 -18.62 39.02
CA ALA A 121 2.00 -18.03 40.35
C ALA A 121 2.13 -19.07 41.49
N GLN A 122 2.36 -20.34 41.14
CA GLN A 122 2.78 -21.44 42.03
C GLN A 122 4.19 -21.86 41.63
#